data_AF-A0A844GBE1-F1
#
_entry.id   AF-A0A844GBE1-F1
#
_cell.length_a   1.000
_cell.length_b   1.000
_cell.length_c   1.000
_cell.angle_alpha   90.00
_cell.angle_beta   90.00
_cell.angle_gamma   90.00
#
_symmetry.space_group_name_H-M   'P 1'
#
loop_
_entity.id
_entity.type
_entity.pdbx_description
1 polymer ?
#
loop_
_entity_poly.entity_id
_entity_poly.type
_entity_poly.pdbx_seq_one_letter_code
_entity_poly.pdbx_strand_id
1 'polypeptide(L)' 'MKHYTSEKLELYRHRQMGVLGRIQCASHLKECAECRERLAELQADDQLIAELRESVRIYKELSNMPLGPDKRTFTE' A
#
# COMPACT_ATOMS: atom_id res chain seq x y z
N MET A 1 13.25 -25.41 -9.37
CA MET A 1 12.96 -24.68 -8.12
C MET A 1 11.46 -24.42 -8.07
N LYS A 2 10.77 -24.59 -6.93
CA LYS A 2 9.34 -24.24 -6.81
C LYS A 2 9.21 -22.77 -6.44
N HIS A 3 8.33 -22.03 -7.13
CA HIS A 3 8.02 -20.63 -6.83
C HIS A 3 7.10 -20.51 -5.61
N TYR A 4 7.16 -19.38 -4.91
CA TYR A 4 6.23 -19.07 -3.84
C TYR A 4 4.89 -18.61 -4.41
N THR A 5 3.80 -19.04 -3.76
CA THR A 5 2.45 -18.56 -4.05
C THR A 5 2.28 -17.13 -3.51
N SER A 6 1.31 -16.38 -4.03
CA SER A 6 0.99 -15.03 -3.56
C SER A 6 0.72 -14.99 -2.06
N GLU A 7 -0.04 -15.97 -1.54
CA GLU A 7 -0.32 -16.11 -0.10
C GLU A 7 0.96 -16.21 0.74
N LYS A 8 1.96 -17.00 0.31
CA LYS A 8 3.23 -17.07 1.03
C LYS A 8 4.04 -15.78 0.94
N LEU A 9 3.99 -15.09 -0.20
CA LEU A 9 4.64 -13.79 -0.37
C LEU A 9 3.97 -12.71 0.49
N GLU A 10 2.65 -12.78 0.69
CA GLU A 10 1.93 -11.94 1.66
C GLU A 10 2.36 -12.23 3.11
N LEU A 11 2.42 -13.50 3.50
CA LEU A 11 2.94 -13.86 4.83
C LEU A 11 4.37 -13.37 5.04
N TYR A 12 5.19 -13.42 4.00
CA TYR A 12 6.55 -12.90 4.02
C TYR A 12 6.58 -11.38 4.19
N ARG A 13 5.83 -10.63 3.38
CA ARG A 13 5.84 -9.17 3.40
C ARG A 13 5.24 -8.60 4.70
N HIS A 14 4.21 -9.24 5.24
CA HIS A 14 3.58 -8.85 6.51
C HIS A 14 4.32 -9.39 7.74
N ARG A 15 5.47 -10.05 7.55
CA ARG A 15 6.30 -10.66 8.62
C ARG A 15 5.55 -11.68 9.49
N GLN A 16 4.48 -12.27 8.95
CA GLN A 16 3.68 -13.31 9.59
C GLN A 16 4.28 -14.71 9.38
N MET A 17 5.20 -14.84 8.42
CA MET A 17 6.00 -16.05 8.24
C MET A 17 7.03 -16.20 9.37
N GLY A 18 7.22 -17.43 9.86
CA GLY A 18 8.25 -17.75 10.85
C GLY A 18 9.67 -17.38 10.40
N VAL A 19 10.56 -17.11 11.35
CA VAL A 19 11.90 -16.54 11.10
C VAL A 19 12.71 -17.33 10.06
N LEU A 20 12.77 -18.66 10.20
CA LEU A 20 13.47 -19.54 9.24
C LEU A 20 12.84 -19.49 7.84
N GLY A 21 11.51 -19.46 7.77
CA GLY A 21 10.78 -19.34 6.50
C GLY A 21 11.09 -18.04 5.78
N ARG A 22 11.19 -16.92 6.52
CA ARG A 22 11.58 -15.63 5.94
C ARG A 22 12.99 -15.65 5.40
N ILE A 23 13.94 -16.27 6.10
CA ILE A 23 15.33 -16.36 5.62
C ILE A 23 15.38 -17.16 4.30
N GLN A 24 14.66 -18.28 4.24
CA GLN A 24 14.59 -19.10 3.03
C GLN A 24 13.88 -18.36 1.88
N CYS A 25 12.79 -17.66 2.16
CA CYS A 25 12.08 -16.85 1.17
C CYS A 25 12.95 -15.70 0.66
N ALA A 26 13.65 -14.99 1.56
CA ALA A 26 14.59 -13.93 1.20
C ALA A 26 15.75 -14.46 0.33
N SER A 27 16.27 -15.65 0.63
CA SER A 27 17.28 -16.31 -0.21
C SER A 27 16.73 -16.63 -1.59
N HIS A 28 15.53 -17.20 -1.67
CA HIS A 28 14.89 -17.51 -2.95
C HIS A 28 14.63 -16.27 -3.80
N LEU A 29 14.19 -15.16 -3.19
CA LEU A 29 13.95 -13.90 -3.88
C LEU A 29 15.22 -13.31 -4.50
N LYS A 30 16.42 -13.64 -3.99
CA LYS A 30 17.68 -13.22 -4.63
C LYS A 30 17.91 -13.91 -5.97
N GLU A 31 17.45 -15.16 -6.10
CA GLU A 31 17.72 -16.00 -7.26
C GLU A 31 16.52 -16.09 -8.23
N CYS A 32 15.31 -15.78 -7.77
CA CYS A 32 14.10 -15.90 -8.56
C CYS A 32 13.53 -14.54 -8.97
N ALA A 33 13.58 -14.22 -10.26
CA ALA A 33 12.98 -13.00 -10.81
C ALA A 33 11.45 -13.01 -10.72
N GLU A 34 10.78 -14.12 -11.06
CA GLU A 34 9.31 -14.21 -11.03
C GLU A 34 8.73 -13.95 -9.63
N CYS A 35 9.34 -14.52 -8.58
CA CYS A 35 8.88 -14.28 -7.21
C CYS A 35 9.16 -12.85 -6.74
N ARG A 36 10.19 -12.18 -7.28
CA ARG A 36 10.43 -10.75 -7.02
C ARG A 36 9.39 -9.88 -7.69
N GLU A 37 9.08 -10.16 -8.95
CA GLU A 37 8.07 -9.43 -9.70
C GLU A 37 6.70 -9.54 -9.02
N ARG A 38 6.29 -10.76 -8.67
CA ARG A 38 5.03 -10.99 -7.94
C ARG A 38 5.01 -10.31 -6.56
N LEU A 39 6.16 -10.26 -5.86
CA LEU A 39 6.24 -9.53 -4.60
C LEU A 39 6.14 -8.01 -4.81
N ALA A 40 6.73 -7.48 -5.88
CA ALA A 40 6.66 -6.07 -6.24
C ALA A 40 5.24 -5.65 -6.65
N GLU A 41 4.52 -6.50 -7.41
CA GLU A 41 3.10 -6.30 -7.73
C GLU A 41 2.27 -6.16 -6.45
N LEU A 42 2.42 -7.10 -5.51
CA LEU A 42 1.73 -7.02 -4.21
C LEU A 42 2.05 -5.71 -3.48
N GLN A 43 3.32 -5.26 -3.49
CA GLN A 43 3.72 -4.00 -2.86
C GLN A 43 3.14 -2.76 -3.56
N ALA A 44 2.99 -2.81 -4.88
CA ALA A 44 2.36 -1.74 -5.65
C ALA A 44 0.86 -1.63 -5.31
N ASP A 45 0.17 -2.75 -5.10
CA ASP A 45 -1.23 -2.75 -4.68
C ASP A 45 -1.41 -2.06 -3.32
N ASP A 46 -0.50 -2.29 -2.36
CA ASP A 46 -0.51 -1.61 -1.06
C ASP A 46 -0.36 -0.10 -1.19
N GLN A 47 0.57 0.32 -2.05
CA GLN A 47 0.81 1.74 -2.32
C GLN A 47 -0.43 2.40 -2.92
N LEU A 48 -1.08 1.75 -3.89
CA LEU A 48 -2.31 2.23 -4.48
C LEU A 48 -3.44 2.34 -3.44
N ILE A 49 -3.59 1.35 -2.57
CA ILE A 49 -4.58 1.38 -1.48
C ILE A 49 -4.29 2.54 -0.52
N ALA A 50 -3.02 2.79 -0.19
CA ALA A 50 -2.62 3.90 0.67
C ALA A 50 -2.96 5.26 0.04
N GLU A 51 -2.65 5.45 -1.23
CA GLU A 51 -2.99 6.66 -2.00
C GLU A 51 -4.51 6.87 -2.11
N LEU A 52 -5.26 5.80 -2.31
CA LEU A 52 -6.72 5.88 -2.34
C LEU A 52 -7.29 6.31 -0.98
N ARG A 53 -6.79 5.72 0.12
CA ARG A 53 -7.20 6.10 1.48
C ARG A 53 -6.87 7.57 1.78
N GLU A 54 -5.71 8.03 1.34
CA GLU A 54 -5.30 9.43 1.45
C GLU A 54 -6.28 10.35 0.72
N SER A 55 -6.61 10.05 -0.53
CA SER A 55 -7.55 10.86 -1.32
C SER A 55 -8.94 10.96 -0.67
N VAL A 56 -9.44 9.85 -0.12
CA VAL A 56 -10.71 9.80 0.59
C VAL A 56 -10.65 10.63 1.88
N ARG A 57 -9.52 10.63 2.59
CA ARG A 57 -9.34 11.45 3.79
C ARG A 57 -9.39 12.94 3.45
N ILE A 58 -8.62 13.38 2.45
CA ILE A 58 -8.60 14.77 1.99
C ILE A 58 -10.00 15.23 1.57
N TYR A 59 -10.71 14.40 0.79
CA TYR A 59 -12.07 14.72 0.37
C TYR A 59 -13.01 14.95 1.57
N LYS A 60 -12.94 14.08 2.58
CA LYS A 60 -13.75 14.21 3.82
C LYS A 60 -13.38 15.47 4.62
N GLU A 61 -12.10 15.81 4.69
CA GLU A 61 -11.64 17.02 5.38
C GLU A 61 -12.18 18.27 4.67
N LEU A 62 -12.11 18.32 3.35
CA LEU A 62 -12.66 19.42 2.55
C LEU A 62 -14.18 19.52 2.65
N SER A 63 -14.90 18.40 2.65
CA SER A 63 -16.37 18.41 2.78
C SER A 63 -16.83 18.88 4.15
N ASN A 64 -16.03 18.65 5.19
CA ASN A 64 -16.34 19.03 6.56
C ASN A 64 -15.79 20.41 6.93
N MET A 65 -15.05 21.07 6.03
CA MET A 65 -14.53 22.40 6.27
C MET A 65 -15.70 23.41 6.27
N PRO A 66 -15.98 24.11 7.38
CA PRO A 66 -17.00 25.15 7.38
C PRO A 66 -16.56 26.26 6.44
N LEU A 67 -17.41 26.61 5.47
CA LEU A 67 -17.23 27.78 4.63
C LEU A 67 -17.11 29.00 5.55
N GLY A 68 -15.90 29.60 5.62
CA GLY A 68 -15.69 30.87 6.31
C GLY A 68 -16.56 31.97 5.69
N PRO A 69 -16.83 33.08 6.40
CA PRO A 69 -17.76 34.10 5.94
C PRO A 69 -17.33 34.65 4.59
N ASP A 70 -18.24 34.58 3.61
CA ASP A 70 -18.08 35.10 2.26
C ASP A 70 -17.76 36.60 2.34
N LYS A 71 -16.53 37.00 1.99
CA LYS A 71 -16.10 38.40 1.98
C LYS A 71 -16.65 39.18 0.77
N ARG A 72 -17.77 38.73 0.19
CA ARG A 72 -18.52 39.46 -0.84
C ARG A 72 -19.64 40.29 -0.23
N THR A 73 -19.32 41.15 0.73
CA THR A 73 -20.14 42.33 1.01
C THR A 73 -19.52 43.50 0.26
N PHE A 74 -19.93 43.65 -1.00
CA PHE A 74 -19.75 44.88 -1.77
C PHE A 74 -20.73 45.88 -1.14
N THR A 75 -20.21 46.79 -0.32
CA THR A 75 -20.99 47.91 0.24
C THR A 75 -21.51 48.81 -0.87
N GLU A 76 -22.77 49.23 -0.70
CA GLU A 76 -23.59 50.10 -1.55
C GLU A 76 -22.90 51.41 -1.99
#